data_AF-A0A8T4KMV4-F1
#
_entry.id   AF-A0A8T4KMV4-F1
#
_cell.length_a   1.000
_cell.length_b   1.000
_cell.length_c   1.000
_cell.angle_alpha   90.00
_cell.angle_beta   90.00
_cell.angle_gamma   90.00
#
_symmetry.space_group_name_H-M   'P 1'
#
loop_
_entity.id
_entity.type
_entity.pdbx_description
1 polymer ?
#
loop_
_entity_poly.entity_id
_entity_poly.type
_entity_poly.pdbx_seq_one_letter_code
_entity_poly.pdbx_strand_id
1 'polypeptide(L)'
;MVKGQSQIIEYFFTVLFSFVLLASIVLIVYTFYTNTIKTQVLGSLRQVAVQVSDSVSRVYQTAKDIKNSPSNSTSLLLYKIDVSLPNQVSKRNYEVLLVSSNPLFSTVTNITVDNKSIATLVIGSGAKVIARTVQDPIQTVELDIPNVDVQVQGRILNGVNGTLKYFRYNLNGTQVDTVVIGPSDLIINPSTVS
;
A
#
# COMPACT_ATOMS: atom_id res chain seq x y z
N MET A 1 50.06 -24.15 -45.48
CA MET A 1 48.70 -23.87 -44.98
C MET A 1 47.70 -24.27 -46.04
N VAL A 2 46.83 -25.23 -45.73
CA VAL A 2 45.91 -25.84 -46.71
C VAL A 2 44.67 -24.96 -46.85
N LYS A 3 44.33 -24.53 -48.08
CA LYS A 3 43.21 -23.60 -48.39
C LYS A 3 41.85 -23.98 -47.76
N GLY A 4 41.60 -25.26 -47.50
CA GLY A 4 40.37 -25.73 -46.84
C GLY A 4 40.25 -25.39 -45.35
N GLN A 5 41.37 -25.23 -44.62
CA GLN A 5 41.34 -24.84 -43.20
C GLN A 5 40.89 -23.40 -43.02
N SER A 6 41.24 -22.50 -43.95
CA SER A 6 40.84 -21.08 -43.90
C SER A 6 39.33 -20.91 -44.01
N GLN A 7 38.67 -21.65 -44.92
CA GLN A 7 37.22 -21.55 -45.12
C GLN A 7 36.44 -22.07 -43.91
N ILE A 8 36.89 -23.16 -43.29
CA ILE A 8 36.28 -23.72 -42.08
C ILE A 8 36.38 -22.72 -40.92
N ILE A 9 37.54 -22.09 -40.76
CA ILE A 9 37.75 -21.06 -39.72
C ILE A 9 36.84 -19.85 -39.97
N GLU A 10 36.73 -19.39 -41.21
CA GLU A 10 35.83 -18.29 -41.58
C GLU A 10 34.37 -18.61 -41.25
N TYR A 11 33.85 -19.78 -41.66
CA TYR A 11 32.49 -20.20 -41.34
C TYR A 11 32.24 -20.31 -39.83
N PHE A 12 33.22 -20.83 -39.07
CA PHE A 12 33.12 -20.91 -37.62
C PHE A 12 32.96 -19.51 -37.00
N PHE A 13 33.78 -18.54 -37.42
CA PHE A 13 33.65 -17.17 -36.94
C PHE A 13 32.34 -16.53 -37.39
N THR A 14 31.89 -16.72 -38.63
CA THR A 14 30.62 -16.17 -39.11
C THR A 14 29.44 -16.69 -38.29
N VAL A 15 29.40 -17.99 -37.97
CA VAL A 15 28.34 -18.59 -37.14
C VAL A 15 28.42 -18.06 -35.71
N LEU A 16 29.63 -17.98 -35.13
CA LEU A 16 29.83 -17.44 -33.79
C LEU A 16 29.37 -15.97 -33.69
N PHE A 17 29.78 -15.12 -34.65
CA PHE A 17 29.36 -13.73 -34.71
C PHE A 17 27.85 -13.59 -34.87
N SER A 18 27.24 -14.40 -35.72
CA SER A 18 25.79 -14.41 -35.92
C SER A 18 25.05 -14.77 -34.63
N PHE A 19 25.54 -15.77 -33.89
CA PHE A 19 24.99 -16.16 -32.60
C PHE A 19 25.14 -15.04 -31.55
N VAL A 20 26.33 -14.44 -31.44
CA VAL A 20 26.59 -13.33 -30.51
C VAL A 20 25.70 -12.13 -30.82
N LEU A 21 25.53 -11.79 -32.10
CA LEU A 21 24.69 -10.67 -32.53
C LEU A 21 23.22 -10.94 -32.21
N LEU A 22 22.73 -12.14 -32.50
CA LEU A 22 21.35 -12.54 -32.19
C LEU A 22 21.10 -12.56 -30.67
N ALA A 23 22.02 -13.13 -29.88
CA ALA A 23 21.95 -13.11 -28.42
C ALA A 23 21.94 -11.67 -27.88
N SER A 24 22.75 -10.78 -28.44
CA SER A 24 22.81 -9.37 -28.05
C SER A 24 21.49 -8.64 -28.35
N ILE A 25 20.90 -8.85 -29.53
CA ILE A 25 19.60 -8.28 -29.89
C ILE A 25 18.52 -8.77 -28.92
N VAL A 26 18.46 -10.08 -28.67
CA VAL A 26 17.49 -10.66 -27.73
C VAL A 26 17.64 -10.05 -26.34
N LEU A 27 18.87 -9.89 -25.85
CA LEU A 27 19.13 -9.28 -24.56
C LEU A 27 18.69 -7.81 -24.50
N ILE A 28 18.96 -7.03 -25.55
CA ILE A 28 18.55 -5.61 -25.64
C ILE A 28 17.01 -5.51 -25.63
N VAL A 29 16.33 -6.30 -26.47
CA VAL A 29 14.87 -6.31 -26.56
C VAL A 29 14.24 -6.73 -25.23
N TYR A 30 14.78 -7.77 -24.59
CA TYR A 30 14.31 -8.24 -23.30
C TYR A 30 14.48 -7.19 -22.20
N THR A 31 15.64 -6.53 -22.16
CA THR A 31 15.94 -5.47 -21.18
C THR A 31 15.03 -4.27 -21.37
N PHE A 32 14.85 -3.82 -22.62
CA PHE A 32 13.94 -2.73 -22.95
C PHE A 32 12.50 -3.05 -22.52
N TYR A 33 11.99 -4.22 -22.92
CA TYR A 33 10.64 -4.67 -22.57
C TYR A 33 10.42 -4.71 -21.05
N THR A 34 11.39 -5.27 -20.31
CA THR A 34 11.31 -5.37 -18.85
C THR A 34 11.31 -3.99 -18.20
N ASN A 35 12.15 -3.07 -18.65
CA ASN A 35 12.24 -1.72 -18.11
C ASN A 35 10.97 -0.91 -18.39
N THR A 36 10.44 -0.97 -19.62
CA THR A 36 9.19 -0.30 -19.98
C THR A 36 8.02 -0.77 -19.11
N ILE A 37 7.90 -2.08 -18.89
CA ILE A 37 6.85 -2.64 -18.02
C ILE A 37 7.02 -2.14 -16.58
N LYS A 38 8.24 -2.16 -16.03
CA LYS A 38 8.50 -1.68 -14.67
C LYS A 38 8.09 -0.21 -14.53
N THR A 39 8.48 0.65 -15.47
CA THR A 39 8.12 2.07 -15.44
C THR A 39 6.61 2.29 -15.52
N GLN A 40 5.91 1.57 -16.41
CA GLN A 40 4.45 1.66 -16.52
C GLN A 40 3.75 1.19 -15.24
N VAL A 41 4.16 0.05 -14.68
CA VAL A 41 3.64 -0.47 -13.41
C VAL A 41 3.84 0.54 -12.28
N LEU A 42 5.05 1.12 -12.15
CA LEU A 42 5.34 2.13 -11.12
C LEU A 42 4.47 3.38 -11.27
N GLY A 43 4.30 3.89 -12.49
CA GLY A 43 3.45 5.05 -12.75
C GLY A 43 1.99 4.81 -12.35
N SER A 44 1.43 3.66 -12.75
CA SER A 44 0.06 3.29 -12.41
C SER A 44 -0.12 2.98 -10.91
N LEU A 45 0.82 2.29 -10.26
CA LEU A 45 0.79 2.07 -8.81
C LEU A 45 0.85 3.40 -8.05
N ARG A 46 1.65 4.36 -8.52
CA ARG A 46 1.73 5.70 -7.93
C ARG A 46 0.42 6.46 -8.06
N GLN A 47 -0.24 6.39 -9.22
CA GLN A 47 -1.56 6.99 -9.41
C GLN A 47 -2.59 6.38 -8.44
N VAL A 48 -2.59 5.05 -8.27
CA VAL A 48 -3.44 4.38 -7.28
C VAL A 48 -3.13 4.86 -5.86
N ALA A 49 -1.84 4.94 -5.48
CA ALA A 49 -1.44 5.38 -4.15
C ALA A 49 -1.89 6.83 -3.86
N VAL A 50 -1.73 7.74 -4.83
CA VAL A 50 -2.20 9.13 -4.73
C VAL A 50 -3.72 9.18 -4.58
N GLN A 51 -4.46 8.46 -5.43
CA GLN A 51 -5.92 8.44 -5.38
C GLN A 51 -6.44 7.95 -4.01
N VAL A 52 -5.82 6.91 -3.46
CA VAL A 52 -6.16 6.39 -2.14
C VAL A 52 -5.80 7.38 -1.03
N SER A 53 -4.61 8.00 -1.09
CA SER A 53 -4.17 9.02 -0.13
C SER A 53 -5.12 10.23 -0.09
N ASP A 54 -5.53 10.73 -1.24
CA ASP A 54 -6.49 11.82 -1.36
C ASP A 54 -7.87 11.43 -0.81
N SER A 55 -8.28 10.18 -1.07
CA SER A 55 -9.55 9.65 -0.59
C SER A 55 -9.55 9.48 0.93
N VAL A 56 -8.45 9.01 1.53
CA VAL A 56 -8.26 8.94 2.99
C VAL A 56 -8.31 10.33 3.60
N SER A 57 -7.57 11.29 3.02
CA SER A 57 -7.56 12.68 3.47
C SER A 57 -8.97 13.30 3.46
N ARG A 58 -9.74 13.05 2.40
CA ARG A 58 -11.12 13.53 2.27
C ARG A 58 -12.04 12.92 3.32
N VAL A 59 -11.94 11.61 3.55
CA VAL A 59 -12.72 10.90 4.56
C VAL A 59 -12.41 11.45 5.95
N TYR A 60 -11.13 11.61 6.27
CA TYR A 60 -10.67 12.17 7.53
C TYR A 60 -11.19 13.61 7.73
N GLN A 61 -10.98 14.50 6.76
CA GLN A 61 -11.42 15.90 6.85
C GLN A 61 -12.93 16.04 7.00
N THR A 62 -13.71 15.16 6.36
CA THR A 62 -15.18 15.19 6.45
C THR A 62 -15.66 14.64 7.79
N ALA A 63 -15.05 13.55 8.26
CA ALA A 63 -15.53 12.83 9.45
C ALA A 63 -15.08 13.47 10.76
N LYS A 64 -13.90 14.12 10.80
CA LYS A 64 -13.35 14.70 12.04
C LYS A 64 -14.28 15.75 12.67
N ASP A 65 -15.03 16.48 11.84
CA ASP A 65 -15.92 17.56 12.28
C ASP A 65 -17.29 17.04 12.78
N ILE A 66 -17.57 15.75 12.59
CA ILE A 66 -18.81 15.12 13.07
C ILE A 66 -18.71 14.94 14.58
N LYS A 67 -19.60 15.57 15.33
CA LYS A 67 -19.60 15.57 16.82
C LYS A 67 -20.15 14.29 17.46
N ASN A 68 -20.65 13.35 16.66
CA ASN A 68 -21.23 12.12 17.17
C ASN A 68 -20.16 11.29 17.88
N SER A 69 -20.49 10.82 19.07
CA SER A 69 -19.61 10.03 19.91
C SER A 69 -20.30 8.72 20.29
N PRO A 70 -19.66 7.56 20.09
CA PRO A 70 -20.24 6.28 20.49
C PRO A 70 -20.32 6.16 22.02
N SER A 71 -21.28 5.36 22.48
CA SER A 71 -21.34 4.90 23.87
C SER A 71 -20.06 4.15 24.28
N ASN A 72 -19.82 4.01 25.59
CA ASN A 72 -18.63 3.30 26.08
C ASN A 72 -18.53 1.89 25.49
N SER A 73 -17.32 1.54 25.06
CA SER A 73 -16.98 0.25 24.46
C SER A 73 -17.74 -0.07 23.17
N THR A 74 -18.19 0.97 22.45
CA THR A 74 -18.87 0.81 21.15
C THR A 74 -18.16 1.59 20.04
N SER A 75 -18.51 1.26 18.81
CA SER A 75 -18.01 1.91 17.60
C SER A 75 -19.14 2.55 16.80
N LEU A 76 -18.81 3.61 16.07
CA LEU A 76 -19.74 4.29 15.18
C LEU A 76 -19.06 4.54 13.84
N LEU A 77 -19.69 4.08 12.75
CA LEU A 77 -19.34 4.49 11.40
C LEU A 77 -19.81 5.92 11.19
N LEU A 78 -18.87 6.85 11.04
CA LEU A 78 -19.18 8.27 10.86
C LEU A 78 -19.30 8.64 9.38
N TYR A 79 -18.46 8.06 8.54
CA TYR A 79 -18.42 8.41 7.13
C TYR A 79 -17.93 7.23 6.30
N LYS A 80 -18.43 7.12 5.07
CA LYS A 80 -18.03 6.10 4.11
C LYS A 80 -18.01 6.70 2.71
N ILE A 81 -16.98 6.37 1.94
CA ILE A 81 -16.93 6.62 0.50
C ILE A 81 -16.53 5.36 -0.24
N ASP A 82 -16.97 5.28 -1.48
CA ASP A 82 -16.48 4.29 -2.42
C ASP A 82 -15.27 4.87 -3.17
N VAL A 83 -14.22 4.06 -3.30
CA VAL A 83 -12.98 4.38 -4.00
C VAL A 83 -12.91 3.51 -5.24
N SER A 84 -13.20 4.11 -6.39
CA SER A 84 -13.12 3.43 -7.68
C SER A 84 -11.67 3.22 -8.08
N LEU A 85 -11.14 2.03 -7.83
CA LEU A 85 -9.79 1.63 -8.22
C LEU A 85 -9.84 0.71 -9.45
N PRO A 86 -8.79 0.69 -10.29
CA PRO A 86 -8.75 -0.21 -11.43
C PRO A 86 -8.70 -1.67 -10.98
N ASN A 87 -9.25 -2.59 -11.77
CA ASN A 87 -9.17 -4.02 -11.43
C ASN A 87 -7.75 -4.58 -11.54
N GLN A 88 -6.91 -3.94 -12.36
CA GLN A 88 -5.52 -4.35 -12.60
C GLN A 88 -4.65 -3.12 -12.90
N VAL A 89 -3.36 -3.22 -12.58
CA VAL A 89 -2.35 -2.23 -12.93
C VAL A 89 -1.45 -2.82 -14.01
N SER A 90 -1.42 -2.23 -15.20
CA SER A 90 -0.62 -2.70 -16.34
C SER A 90 -0.81 -4.20 -16.63
N LYS A 91 -2.07 -4.67 -16.58
CA LYS A 91 -2.49 -6.09 -16.73
C LYS A 91 -1.98 -7.03 -15.64
N ARG A 92 -1.64 -6.49 -14.46
CA ARG A 92 -1.17 -7.26 -13.31
C ARG A 92 -2.09 -7.09 -12.13
N ASN A 93 -2.17 -8.16 -11.35
CA ASN A 93 -2.81 -8.12 -10.06
C ASN A 93 -1.94 -7.30 -9.10
N TYR A 94 -2.61 -6.55 -8.24
CA TYR A 94 -1.97 -5.66 -7.29
C TYR A 94 -2.79 -5.58 -6.02
N GLU A 95 -2.17 -5.03 -4.98
CA GLU A 95 -2.83 -4.75 -3.74
C GLU A 95 -2.50 -3.37 -3.21
N VAL A 96 -3.41 -2.85 -2.42
CA VAL A 96 -3.26 -1.60 -1.68
C VAL A 96 -3.39 -1.95 -0.21
N LEU A 97 -2.42 -1.54 0.59
CA LEU A 97 -2.47 -1.60 2.04
C LEU A 97 -2.45 -0.18 2.59
N LEU A 98 -3.28 0.05 3.60
CA LEU A 98 -3.14 1.20 4.48
C LEU A 98 -2.42 0.76 5.74
N VAL A 99 -1.38 1.48 6.12
CA VAL A 99 -0.63 1.23 7.35
C VAL A 99 -0.39 2.55 8.07
N SER A 100 -0.66 2.57 9.37
CA SER A 100 -0.13 3.62 10.24
C SER A 100 1.38 3.44 10.43
N SER A 101 2.11 4.55 10.48
CA SER A 101 3.51 4.62 10.83
C SER A 101 3.72 4.03 12.22
N ASN A 102 4.21 2.79 12.23
CA ASN A 102 4.73 2.02 13.35
C ASN A 102 3.95 2.08 14.70
N PRO A 103 3.12 1.05 15.02
CA PRO A 103 2.48 0.91 16.32
C PRO A 103 3.42 0.44 17.46
N LEU A 104 4.72 0.20 17.20
CA LEU A 104 5.67 -0.24 18.23
C LEU A 104 5.92 0.80 19.36
N PHE A 105 5.40 2.02 19.21
CA PHE A 105 5.41 3.07 20.25
C PHE A 105 4.01 3.58 20.57
N SER A 106 2.98 2.73 20.57
CA SER A 106 1.75 3.08 21.28
C SER A 106 2.05 3.13 22.78
N THR A 107 2.52 4.28 23.26
CA THR A 107 2.76 4.47 24.69
C THR A 107 1.40 4.54 25.37
N VAL A 108 1.07 3.50 26.12
CA VAL A 108 0.00 3.55 27.11
C VAL A 108 0.57 4.30 28.31
N THR A 109 0.32 5.60 28.36
CA THR A 109 0.71 6.39 29.53
C THR A 109 -0.42 6.29 30.54
N ASN A 110 -0.21 5.52 31.61
CA ASN A 110 -1.09 5.56 32.77
C ASN A 110 -0.74 6.81 33.56
N ILE A 111 -1.57 7.85 33.42
CA ILE A 111 -1.43 9.08 34.21
C ILE A 111 -2.50 9.02 35.30
N THR A 112 -2.07 9.07 36.55
CA THR A 112 -2.99 9.18 37.69
C THR A 112 -3.23 10.65 37.97
N VAL A 113 -4.45 11.12 37.73
CA VAL A 113 -4.92 12.46 38.16
C VAL A 113 -6.08 12.24 39.12
N ASP A 114 -6.03 12.86 40.30
CA ASP A 114 -7.08 12.76 41.33
C ASP A 114 -7.50 11.31 41.70
N ASN A 115 -6.53 10.43 41.95
CA ASN A 115 -6.76 9.01 42.30
C ASN A 115 -7.53 8.19 41.24
N LYS A 116 -7.67 8.69 40.01
CA LYS A 116 -8.23 7.96 38.86
C LYS A 116 -7.11 7.63 37.88
N SER A 117 -6.98 6.35 37.53
CA SER A 117 -6.07 5.90 36.48
C SER A 117 -6.67 6.25 35.12
N ILE A 118 -6.02 7.11 34.34
CA ILE A 118 -6.40 7.43 32.96
C ILE A 118 -5.35 6.81 32.05
N ALA A 119 -5.76 5.80 31.27
CA ALA A 119 -4.93 5.21 30.24
C ALA A 119 -5.04 6.05 28.97
N THR A 120 -3.98 6.79 28.63
CA THR A 120 -3.91 7.56 27.39
C THR A 120 -3.10 6.78 26.36
N LEU A 121 -3.74 6.43 25.24
CA LEU A 121 -3.08 5.82 24.08
C LEU A 121 -2.52 6.94 23.19
N VAL A 122 -1.20 7.11 23.16
CA VAL A 122 -0.56 8.01 22.19
C VAL A 122 -0.30 7.24 20.91
N ILE A 123 -1.04 7.57 19.84
CA ILE A 123 -0.92 6.92 18.53
C ILE A 123 0.09 7.71 17.70
N GLY A 124 1.17 7.06 17.27
CA GLY A 124 2.20 7.66 16.43
C GLY A 124 1.61 8.24 15.14
N SER A 125 1.89 9.52 14.90
CA SER A 125 1.41 10.24 13.72
C SER A 125 2.18 9.83 12.47
N GLY A 126 1.43 9.53 11.43
CA GLY A 126 1.93 9.11 10.13
C GLY A 126 1.07 7.98 9.60
N ALA A 127 0.52 8.16 8.42
CA ALA A 127 -0.25 7.16 7.71
C ALA A 127 0.37 6.99 6.33
N LYS A 128 0.40 5.77 5.80
CA LYS A 128 1.02 5.46 4.52
C LYS A 128 0.14 4.52 3.71
N VAL A 129 0.11 4.77 2.40
CA VAL A 129 -0.43 3.87 1.39
C VAL A 129 0.71 3.06 0.80
N ILE A 130 0.57 1.74 0.80
CA ILE A 130 1.49 0.83 0.11
C ILE A 130 0.73 0.18 -1.04
N ALA A 131 1.09 0.52 -2.28
CA ALA A 131 0.55 -0.11 -3.47
C ALA A 131 1.62 -1.03 -4.07
N ARG A 132 1.35 -2.32 -4.24
CA ARG A 132 2.31 -3.26 -4.83
C ARG A 132 1.69 -4.29 -5.76
N THR A 133 2.43 -4.69 -6.79
CA THR A 133 2.03 -5.85 -7.60
C THR A 133 2.24 -7.15 -6.82
N VAL A 134 1.36 -8.13 -7.05
CA VAL A 134 1.48 -9.48 -6.46
C VAL A 134 2.10 -10.50 -7.44
N GLN A 135 2.50 -10.04 -8.62
CA GLN A 135 3.05 -10.82 -9.72
C GLN A 135 4.29 -10.14 -10.29
N ASP A 136 5.18 -10.93 -10.88
CA ASP A 136 6.41 -10.39 -11.47
C ASP A 136 6.16 -9.45 -12.67
N PRO A 137 6.92 -8.33 -12.76
CA PRO A 137 7.88 -7.87 -11.76
C PRO A 137 7.16 -7.31 -10.52
N ILE A 138 7.58 -7.74 -9.32
CA ILE A 138 7.11 -7.17 -8.06
C ILE A 138 7.64 -5.74 -7.98
N GLN A 139 6.72 -4.77 -7.90
CA GLN A 139 6.99 -3.34 -7.77
C GLN A 139 6.14 -2.81 -6.63
N THR A 140 6.72 -1.93 -5.82
CA THR A 140 6.07 -1.33 -4.65
C THR A 140 6.21 0.18 -4.73
N VAL A 141 5.11 0.88 -4.47
CA VAL A 141 5.07 2.32 -4.26
C VAL A 141 4.54 2.58 -2.87
N GLU A 142 5.31 3.34 -2.10
CA GLU A 142 4.94 3.83 -0.79
C GLU A 142 4.68 5.32 -0.87
N LEU A 143 3.56 5.77 -0.31
CA LEU A 143 3.17 7.18 -0.28
C LEU A 143 2.63 7.53 1.09
N ASP A 144 3.27 8.49 1.75
CA ASP A 144 2.78 9.04 3.00
C ASP A 144 1.51 9.87 2.77
N ILE A 145 0.58 9.79 3.71
CA ILE A 145 -0.68 10.52 3.72
C ILE A 145 -0.49 11.75 4.60
N PRO A 146 -0.47 12.96 4.02
CA PRO A 146 -0.22 14.18 4.79
C PRO A 146 -1.44 14.56 5.64
N ASN A 147 -1.20 15.20 6.79
CA ASN A 147 -2.22 15.84 7.62
C ASN A 147 -3.35 14.91 8.10
N VAL A 148 -3.00 13.64 8.37
CA VAL A 148 -3.92 12.65 8.93
C VAL A 148 -3.35 12.16 10.26
N ASP A 149 -4.07 12.40 11.36
CA ASP A 149 -3.70 12.06 12.74
C ASP A 149 -4.53 10.89 13.30
N VAL A 150 -5.00 10.00 12.43
CA VAL A 150 -5.80 8.83 12.79
C VAL A 150 -5.12 7.54 12.39
N GLN A 151 -5.52 6.44 13.02
CA GLN A 151 -5.06 5.12 12.59
C GLN A 151 -5.61 4.80 11.20
N VAL A 152 -4.80 4.18 10.36
CA VAL A 152 -5.22 3.69 9.05
C VAL A 152 -4.88 2.22 8.93
N GLN A 153 -5.82 1.43 8.43
CA GLN A 153 -5.61 0.00 8.26
C GLN A 153 -6.44 -0.59 7.13
N GLY A 154 -6.11 -1.82 6.76
CA GLY A 154 -6.88 -2.60 5.80
C GLY A 154 -6.15 -2.83 4.49
N ARG A 155 -6.80 -3.60 3.63
CA ARG A 155 -6.23 -4.09 2.38
C ARG A 155 -7.30 -4.22 1.32
N ILE A 156 -6.96 -3.84 0.09
CA ILE A 156 -7.74 -4.17 -1.11
C ILE A 156 -6.87 -4.98 -2.05
N LEU A 157 -7.46 -6.00 -2.66
CA LEU A 157 -6.89 -6.73 -3.78
C LEU A 157 -7.57 -6.31 -5.08
N ASN A 158 -6.78 -5.97 -6.09
CA ASN A 158 -7.26 -5.74 -7.47
C ASN A 158 -8.40 -4.73 -7.56
N GLY A 159 -8.40 -3.68 -6.72
CA GLY A 159 -9.45 -2.67 -6.69
C GLY A 159 -10.86 -3.16 -6.28
N VAL A 160 -11.03 -4.44 -5.96
CA VAL A 160 -12.34 -5.03 -5.66
C VAL A 160 -12.83 -4.57 -4.29
N ASN A 161 -14.10 -4.16 -4.21
CA ASN A 161 -14.73 -3.66 -2.99
C ASN A 161 -13.96 -2.50 -2.36
N GLY A 162 -13.52 -1.56 -3.19
CA GLY A 162 -12.82 -0.37 -2.76
C GLY A 162 -13.73 0.56 -1.98
N THR A 163 -13.78 0.39 -0.65
CA THR A 163 -14.51 1.31 0.24
C THR A 163 -13.57 1.82 1.31
N LEU A 164 -13.65 3.12 1.61
CA LEU A 164 -13.02 3.72 2.77
C LEU A 164 -14.09 4.05 3.80
N LYS A 165 -13.88 3.61 5.03
CA LYS A 165 -14.79 3.77 6.15
C LYS A 165 -14.06 4.50 7.28
N TYR A 166 -14.68 5.53 7.85
CA TYR A 166 -14.20 6.20 9.05
C TYR A 166 -15.01 5.73 10.26
N PHE A 167 -14.31 5.22 11.25
CA PHE A 167 -14.91 4.80 12.51
C PHE A 167 -14.37 5.63 13.66
N ARG A 168 -15.26 5.95 14.58
CA ARG A 168 -14.93 6.45 15.91
C ARG A 168 -15.24 5.37 16.93
N TYR A 169 -14.34 5.17 17.87
CA TYR A 169 -14.45 4.25 19.00
C TYR A 169 -14.45 5.02 20.30
N ASN A 170 -15.09 4.46 21.30
CA ASN A 170 -14.90 4.87 22.69
C ASN A 170 -14.38 3.67 23.48
N LEU A 171 -13.09 3.68 23.79
CA LEU A 171 -12.41 2.69 24.61
C LEU A 171 -12.38 3.20 26.05
N ASN A 172 -13.36 2.80 26.87
CA ASN A 172 -13.42 3.13 28.30
C ASN A 172 -13.28 4.63 28.62
N GLY A 173 -13.87 5.51 27.79
CA GLY A 173 -13.82 6.97 27.93
C GLY A 173 -12.84 7.66 26.98
N THR A 174 -11.95 6.91 26.32
CA THR A 174 -11.00 7.46 25.35
C THR A 174 -11.53 7.30 23.93
N GLN A 175 -11.66 8.41 23.20
CA GLN A 175 -12.07 8.38 21.80
C GLN A 175 -10.88 8.05 20.89
N VAL A 176 -11.08 7.10 19.98
CA VAL A 176 -10.08 6.71 18.99
C VAL A 176 -10.72 6.73 17.61
N ASP A 177 -10.05 7.36 16.66
CA ASP A 177 -10.52 7.47 15.29
C ASP A 177 -9.67 6.58 14.36
N THR A 178 -10.29 5.92 13.40
CA THR A 178 -9.61 5.00 12.48
C THR A 178 -10.26 5.02 11.10
N VAL A 179 -9.43 5.07 10.06
CA VAL A 179 -9.83 4.90 8.66
C VAL A 179 -9.50 3.48 8.20
N VAL A 180 -10.47 2.78 7.64
CA VAL A 180 -10.31 1.41 7.16
C VAL A 180 -10.60 1.31 5.67
N ILE A 181 -9.72 0.62 4.95
CA ILE A 181 -9.88 0.33 3.53
C ILE A 181 -10.28 -1.13 3.28
N GLY A 182 -11.20 -1.33 2.33
CA GLY A 182 -11.57 -2.63 1.80
C GLY A 182 -12.79 -3.27 2.48
N PRO A 183 -13.02 -4.57 2.19
CA PRO A 183 -14.22 -5.29 2.65
C PRO A 183 -14.18 -5.64 4.13
N SER A 184 -13.03 -5.47 4.80
CA SER A 184 -12.90 -5.79 6.23
C SER A 184 -13.87 -4.94 7.06
N ASP A 185 -14.78 -5.61 7.74
CA ASP A 185 -15.41 -5.06 8.94
C ASP A 185 -14.39 -5.26 10.06
N LEU A 186 -13.75 -4.16 10.42
CA LEU A 186 -12.71 -4.00 11.44
C LEU A 186 -12.36 -5.21 12.34
N ILE A 187 -11.07 -5.56 12.36
CA ILE A 187 -10.47 -6.36 13.44
C ILE A 187 -9.88 -5.37 14.44
N ILE A 188 -10.56 -5.16 15.56
CA ILE A 188 -9.90 -4.66 16.77
C ILE A 188 -9.30 -5.89 17.43
N ASN A 189 -7.98 -5.93 17.59
CA ASN A 189 -7.33 -6.88 18.48
C ASN A 189 -7.20 -6.18 19.84
N PRO A 190 -8.14 -6.38 20.79
CA PRO A 190 -7.92 -5.97 22.16
C PRO A 190 -6.86 -6.90 22.73
N SER A 191 -5.58 -6.61 22.50
CA SER A 191 -4.53 -7.26 23.28
C SER A 191 -4.67 -6.78 24.72
N THR A 192 -5.45 -7.60 25.45
CA THR A 192 -5.51 -7.80 26.89
C THR A 192 -5.96 -6.62 27.74
N VAL A 193 -7.28 -6.59 27.96
CA VAL A 193 -7.81 -6.34 29.30
C VAL A 193 -7.31 -7.46 30.21
N SER A 194 -6.30 -7.14 31.02
CA SER A 194 -6.01 -7.78 32.31
C SER A 194 -4.96 -6.94 33.03
#